data_AF-A0A9D8PMZ5-F1
#
_entry.id   AF-A0A9D8PMZ5-F1
#
_cell.length_a   1.000
_cell.length_b   1.000
_cell.length_c   1.000
_cell.angle_alpha   90.00
_cell.angle_beta   90.00
_cell.angle_gamma   90.00
#
_symmetry.space_group_name_H-M   'P 1'
#
loop_
_entity.id
_entity.type
_entity.pdbx_description
1 polymer ?
#
loop_
_entity_poly.entity_id
_entity_poly.type
_entity_poly.pdbx_seq_one_letter_code
_entity_poly.pdbx_strand_id
1 'polypeptide(L)'
;MVALLLTGALVGGCQRGPSPEQRRLDQVDLKIQQLEQRLNKLSVPTEDGEDKAGKPPAGVIKSLTLRLGSEDDRLRIYWADGSKTDIPCTKEQSTYVCG
;
A
#
# COMPACT_ATOMS: atom_id res chain seq x y z
N MET A 1 -77.80 -14.03 11.36
CA MET A 1 -77.29 -12.70 11.74
C MET A 1 -76.15 -12.91 12.73
N VAL A 2 -75.14 -12.04 12.70
CA VAL A 2 -73.86 -12.06 13.46
C VAL A 2 -72.78 -12.93 12.82
N ALA A 3 -71.54 -12.50 12.58
CA ALA A 3 -70.92 -11.26 12.08
C ALA A 3 -69.42 -11.59 11.99
N LEU A 4 -68.80 -11.35 10.82
CA LEU A 4 -67.35 -11.47 10.59
C LEU A 4 -66.56 -10.58 11.56
N LEU A 5 -65.43 -11.08 12.08
CA LEU A 5 -64.30 -10.23 12.46
C LEU A 5 -62.97 -10.86 12.00
N LEU A 6 -62.60 -10.53 10.76
CA LEU A 6 -61.23 -10.63 10.24
C LEU A 6 -60.38 -9.52 10.88
N THR A 7 -59.50 -9.86 11.82
CA THR A 7 -58.48 -8.94 12.31
C THR A 7 -57.21 -9.12 11.49
N GLY A 8 -57.10 -8.36 10.40
CA GLY A 8 -55.87 -8.22 9.63
C GLY A 8 -54.88 -7.35 10.40
N ALA A 9 -53.83 -7.96 10.94
CA ALA A 9 -52.70 -7.24 11.49
C ALA A 9 -51.82 -6.72 10.34
N LEU A 10 -51.94 -5.41 10.06
CA LEU A 10 -51.02 -4.67 9.21
C LEU A 10 -49.64 -4.63 9.90
N VAL A 11 -48.72 -5.50 9.46
CA VAL A 11 -47.30 -5.39 9.81
C VAL A 11 -46.73 -4.21 9.04
N GLY A 12 -46.88 -3.02 9.60
CA GLY A 12 -46.17 -1.82 9.17
C GLY A 12 -44.69 -1.97 9.47
N GLY A 13 -43.90 -2.39 8.48
CA GLY A 13 -42.45 -2.39 8.54
C GLY A 13 -41.94 -0.97 8.77
N CYS A 14 -41.46 -0.68 9.97
CA CYS A 14 -40.72 0.55 10.24
C CYS A 14 -39.40 0.50 9.45
N GLN A 15 -39.32 1.23 8.34
CA GLN A 15 -38.04 1.54 7.71
C GLN A 15 -37.30 2.53 8.63
N ARG A 16 -36.58 2.00 9.62
CA ARG A 16 -35.62 2.77 10.40
C ARG A 16 -34.47 3.14 9.46
N GLY A 17 -34.37 4.42 9.12
CA GLY A 17 -33.25 4.95 8.36
C GLY A 17 -31.91 4.66 9.05
N PRO A 18 -30.78 4.76 8.32
CA PRO A 18 -29.50 4.32 8.82
C PRO A 18 -29.13 5.05 10.12
N SER A 19 -28.71 4.27 11.12
CA SER A 19 -28.28 4.78 12.41
C SER A 19 -27.06 5.70 12.24
N PRO A 20 -26.82 6.63 13.17
CA PRO A 20 -25.62 7.46 13.14
C PRO A 20 -24.32 6.65 13.16
N GLU A 21 -24.33 5.40 13.66
CA GLU A 21 -23.18 4.50 13.59
C GLU A 21 -22.99 3.95 12.17
N GLN A 22 -24.08 3.57 11.50
CA GLN A 22 -24.02 3.12 10.10
C GLN A 22 -23.42 4.19 9.19
N ARG A 23 -23.81 5.47 9.36
CA ARG A 23 -23.21 6.58 8.60
C ARG A 23 -21.71 6.74 8.84
N ARG A 24 -21.23 6.48 10.07
CA ARG A 24 -19.79 6.53 10.38
C ARG A 24 -19.04 5.39 9.71
N LEU A 25 -19.63 4.19 9.69
CA LEU A 25 -19.07 3.04 8.99
C LEU A 25 -18.99 3.29 7.49
N ASP A 26 -20.06 3.80 6.88
CA ASP A 26 -20.09 4.15 5.46
C ASP A 26 -18.99 5.18 5.12
N GLN A 27 -18.79 6.18 5.99
CA GLN A 27 -17.73 7.18 5.81
C GLN A 27 -16.33 6.56 5.90
N VAL A 28 -16.12 5.59 6.79
CA VAL A 28 -14.83 4.89 6.91
C VAL A 28 -14.60 4.02 5.67
N ASP A 29 -15.62 3.30 5.20
CA ASP A 29 -15.51 2.44 4.02
C ASP A 29 -15.16 3.25 2.76
N LEU A 30 -15.81 4.41 2.56
CA LEU A 30 -15.46 5.33 1.48
C LEU A 30 -14.01 5.82 1.55
N LYS A 31 -13.49 6.08 2.76
CA LYS A 31 -12.09 6.49 2.94
C LYS A 31 -11.13 5.35 2.62
N ILE A 32 -11.46 4.12 3.01
CA ILE A 32 -10.66 2.93 2.69
C ILE A 32 -10.60 2.75 1.17
N GLN A 33 -11.74 2.76 0.48
CA GLN A 33 -11.80 2.63 -0.98
C GLN A 33 -10.99 3.74 -1.68
N GLN A 34 -11.05 4.99 -1.20
CA GLN A 34 -10.24 6.08 -1.74
C GLN A 34 -8.74 5.88 -1.52
N LEU A 35 -8.34 5.34 -0.36
CA LEU A 35 -6.95 5.02 -0.06
C LEU A 35 -6.44 3.88 -0.94
N GLU A 36 -7.23 2.81 -1.10
CA GLU A 36 -6.92 1.69 -1.99
C GLU A 36 -6.77 2.15 -3.44
N GLN A 37 -7.68 3.01 -3.93
CA GLN A 37 -7.57 3.59 -5.27
C GLN A 37 -6.30 4.43 -5.45
N ARG A 38 -5.91 5.22 -4.43
CA ARG A 38 -4.68 6.02 -4.48
C ARG A 38 -3.45 5.15 -4.46
N LEU A 39 -3.43 4.11 -3.63
CA LEU A 39 -2.35 3.13 -3.61
C LEU A 39 -2.23 2.45 -4.97
N ASN A 40 -3.33 1.93 -5.52
CA ASN A 40 -3.32 1.28 -6.83
C ASN A 40 -2.90 2.21 -7.98
N LYS A 41 -3.16 3.52 -7.88
CA LYS A 41 -2.64 4.52 -8.83
C LYS A 41 -1.14 4.78 -8.69
N LEU A 42 -0.59 4.67 -7.48
CA LEU A 42 0.85 4.72 -7.22
C LEU A 42 1.55 3.40 -7.57
N SER A 43 0.80 2.28 -7.57
CA SER A 43 1.27 0.95 -7.97
C SER A 43 1.32 0.74 -9.47
N VAL A 44 0.91 1.71 -10.30
CA VAL A 44 1.21 1.67 -11.73
C VAL A 44 2.71 1.88 -11.83
N PRO A 45 3.50 0.86 -12.20
CA PRO A 45 4.91 1.08 -12.47
C PRO A 45 4.94 2.08 -13.61
N THR A 46 5.60 3.22 -13.44
CA THR A 46 6.18 3.90 -14.60
C THR A 46 6.99 2.84 -15.33
N GLU A 47 6.54 2.45 -16.53
CA GLU A 47 7.16 1.46 -17.41
C GLU A 47 8.51 1.95 -17.98
N ASP A 48 9.36 2.53 -17.13
CA ASP A 48 10.70 2.97 -17.48
C ASP A 48 11.62 2.62 -16.30
N GLY A 49 11.98 1.34 -16.14
CA GLY A 49 12.89 0.97 -15.06
C GLY A 49 13.46 -0.44 -15.05
N GLU A 50 13.02 -1.34 -15.92
CA GLU A 50 13.68 -2.63 -16.10
C GLU A 50 14.65 -2.56 -17.29
N ASP A 51 15.83 -2.00 -17.03
CA ASP A 51 17.00 -2.29 -17.85
C ASP A 51 17.30 -3.79 -17.66
N LYS A 52 17.10 -4.60 -18.72
CA LYS A 52 17.25 -6.07 -18.75
C LYS A 52 18.66 -6.60 -18.43
N ALA A 53 19.54 -5.76 -17.89
CA ALA A 53 20.92 -6.04 -17.55
C ALA A 53 21.16 -6.28 -16.05
N GLY A 54 20.11 -6.41 -15.22
CA GLY A 54 20.27 -6.62 -13.77
C GLY A 54 20.71 -5.36 -13.02
N LYS A 55 20.44 -4.18 -13.59
CA LYS A 55 20.66 -2.92 -12.88
C LYS A 55 19.60 -2.73 -11.78
N PRO A 56 19.95 -2.06 -10.67
CA PRO A 56 19.01 -1.78 -9.60
C PRO A 56 17.79 -1.01 -10.13
N PRO A 57 16.58 -1.23 -9.58
CA PRO A 57 15.37 -0.62 -10.09
C PRO A 57 15.56 0.91 -10.14
N ALA A 58 15.24 1.52 -11.27
CA ALA A 58 15.31 2.98 -11.46
C ALA A 58 14.17 3.67 -10.66
N GLY A 59 14.27 3.62 -9.33
CA GLY A 59 13.30 4.17 -8.40
C GLY A 59 13.86 5.33 -7.58
N VAL A 60 12.97 6.06 -6.91
CA VAL A 60 13.38 7.09 -5.94
C VAL A 60 14.07 6.42 -4.77
N ILE A 61 15.29 6.88 -4.45
CA ILE A 61 16.04 6.41 -3.29
C ILE A 61 15.36 6.96 -2.02
N LYS A 62 15.00 6.06 -1.10
CA LYS A 62 14.47 6.42 0.22
C LYS A 62 15.59 6.69 1.21
N SER A 63 16.59 5.80 1.27
CA SER A 63 17.73 5.93 2.16
C SER A 63 18.89 5.04 1.70
N LEU A 64 20.10 5.35 2.18
CA LEU A 64 21.33 4.60 1.90
C LEU A 64 21.98 4.16 3.20
N THR A 65 22.69 3.02 3.17
CA THR A 65 23.57 2.60 4.26
C THR A 65 24.88 2.12 3.69
N LEU A 66 25.98 2.69 4.17
CA LEU A 66 27.34 2.32 3.79
C LEU A 66 28.01 1.63 4.97
N ARG A 67 28.48 0.40 4.76
CA ARG A 67 29.28 -0.35 5.75
C ARG A 67 30.65 -0.64 5.15
N LEU A 68 31.69 -0.20 5.85
CA LEU A 68 33.09 -0.34 5.45
C LEU A 68 33.91 -0.87 6.64
N GLY A 69 35.01 -1.57 6.36
CA GLY A 69 35.91 -2.11 7.39
C GLY A 69 35.44 -3.42 8.03
N SER A 70 34.58 -4.17 7.33
CA SER A 70 34.08 -5.49 7.72
C SER A 70 34.40 -6.53 6.64
N GLU A 71 34.10 -7.81 6.90
CA GLU A 71 34.25 -8.86 5.88
C GLU A 71 33.25 -8.74 4.72
N ASP A 72 32.20 -7.92 4.88
CA ASP A 72 31.13 -7.70 3.90
C ASP A 72 30.89 -6.19 3.76
N ASP A 73 31.88 -5.53 3.17
CA ASP A 73 31.80 -4.11 2.83
C ASP A 73 30.77 -3.91 1.71
N ARG A 74 29.78 -3.06 1.98
CA ARG A 74 28.57 -2.97 1.13
C ARG A 74 27.88 -1.63 1.23
N LEU A 75 27.38 -1.18 0.08
CA LEU A 75 26.39 -0.13 -0.05
C LEU A 75 25.01 -0.76 -0.21
N ARG A 76 24.11 -0.52 0.74
CA ARG A 76 22.71 -0.93 0.65
C ARG A 76 21.83 0.26 0.29
N ILE A 77 21.05 0.10 -0.77
CA ILE A 77 20.05 1.07 -1.22
C ILE A 77 18.67 0.59 -0.78
N TYR A 78 17.91 1.48 -0.14
CA TYR A 78 16.51 1.28 0.17
C TYR A 78 15.69 2.14 -0.78
N TRP A 79 14.85 1.50 -1.59
CA TRP A 79 14.01 2.17 -2.58
C TRP A 79 12.68 2.60 -1.96
N ALA A 80 12.01 3.58 -2.58
CA ALA A 80 10.72 4.09 -2.13
C ALA A 80 9.60 3.03 -2.21
N ASP A 81 9.72 2.06 -3.12
CA ASP A 81 8.80 0.93 -3.27
C ASP A 81 8.98 -0.16 -2.19
N GLY A 82 9.99 -0.03 -1.32
CA GLY A 82 10.30 -0.97 -0.24
C GLY A 82 11.28 -2.07 -0.63
N SER A 83 11.66 -2.17 -1.91
CA SER A 83 12.71 -3.08 -2.36
C SER A 83 14.10 -2.61 -1.86
N LYS A 84 15.10 -3.49 -1.97
CA LYS A 84 16.46 -3.24 -1.50
C LYS A 84 17.47 -3.74 -2.51
N THR A 85 18.57 -3.01 -2.66
CA THR A 85 19.72 -3.43 -3.47
C THR A 85 20.96 -3.43 -2.61
N ASP A 86 21.73 -4.50 -2.76
CA ASP A 86 22.97 -4.75 -2.04
C ASP A 86 24.13 -4.73 -3.02
N ILE A 87 25.00 -3.71 -2.93
CA ILE A 87 26.12 -3.48 -3.85
C ILE A 87 27.43 -3.73 -3.10
N PRO A 88 28.17 -4.81 -3.40
CA PRO A 88 29.43 -5.09 -2.74
C PRO A 88 30.42 -3.95 -3.01
N CYS A 89 31.24 -3.63 -2.01
CA CYS A 89 32.27 -2.62 -2.11
C CYS A 89 33.65 -3.25 -1.92
N THR A 90 34.61 -2.85 -2.74
CA THR A 90 36.01 -3.22 -2.63
C THR A 90 36.84 -1.98 -2.35
N LYS A 91 37.96 -2.15 -1.64
CA LYS A 91 38.92 -1.08 -1.39
C LYS A 91 40.02 -1.13 -2.45
N GLU A 92 40.08 -0.10 -3.29
CA GLU A 92 41.13 0.10 -4.27
C GLU A 92 42.05 1.23 -3.79
N GLN A 93 43.21 0.84 -3.24
CA GLN A 93 44.17 1.77 -2.62
C GLN A 93 43.52 2.60 -1.49
N SER A 94 43.21 3.87 -1.74
CA SER A 94 42.57 4.79 -0.79
C SER A 94 41.07 4.99 -1.03
N THR A 95 40.51 4.40 -2.08
CA THR A 95 39.13 4.65 -2.53
C THR A 95 38.30 3.38 -2.41
N TYR A 96 37.04 3.51 -2.00
CA TYR A 96 36.09 2.41 -2.06
C TYR A 96 35.28 2.49 -3.35
N VAL A 97 35.22 1.38 -4.07
CA VAL A 97 34.45 1.23 -5.31
C VAL A 97 33.34 0.23 -5.02
N CYS A 98 32.10 0.60 -5.31
CA CYS A 98 30.93 -0.26 -5.13
C CYS A 98 30.26 -0.46 -6.49
N GLY A 99 30.16 -1.70 -6.96
CA GLY A 99 29.64 -2.02 -8.29
C GLY A 99 29.53 -3.50 -8.56
#